data_AF-A0AAE4EM74-F1
#
_entry.id   AF-A0AAE4EM74-F1
#
_cell.length_a   1.000
_cell.length_b   1.000
_cell.length_c   1.000
_cell.angle_alpha   90.00
_cell.angle_beta   90.00
_cell.angle_gamma   90.00
#
_symmetry.space_group_name_H-M   'P 1'
#
loop_
_entity.id
_entity.type
_entity.pdbx_description
1 polymer ?
#
loop_
_entity_poly.entity_id
_entity_poly.type
_entity_poly.pdbx_seq_one_letter_code
_entity_poly.pdbx_strand_id
1 'polypeptide(L)'
;MPGNAGKHRISRRTKIATGVLALAVAAGGIAVSTTFGTPGQASADPADPSLYIDILKVPPNNREPAKARGASTGTFTVDCGRNENQHFNPDNFVAQPGVRNGAQHLHDYVGNLSSNADSNNKSLEAAGTTCKNGDKSAYFWPVVRIDTEDEEKNPPAKPADGDRDQAAQDAASPAITCPDVASRLPDVPDSAMAEVNRNLDLLDTQIDEANRRLVSTRGQGGPNFVQNAILGPLKDKRVATIDRIAIAIGRTAAKPQGLDALAPCTLKEQAGTGGNPASNGGGAPGGAAQQITCPDVASKLPAVPASAKAEVDRNLQLLNTQLQEANQRLVSTQGQGGPNFVQNAILGPLKDKRVATIDRMAIAIGRTAAKPQGLDALAPCTLGQGGNNGGATATPPLPGPDANNELPDNDGQIQRPAKVGITFRGSAAGKVVAMPKFLRALSGDAKPSINGTKNTRAAWTCTGFENRLTDKYPICPQGSKVERIHDFPSCWDGKNTDSANHRTHIVFPDAAGRCAAGFKAVPELRITLVYDIPHDVQVKKQYKVDSFPSEEHNPLSDHDDFANVMSQSIMNQVVNCINRNKTCTA
;
A
#
# COMPACT_ATOMS: atom_id res chain seq x y z
N MET A 1 -39.92 11.63 53.24
CA MET A 1 -41.37 11.98 53.35
C MET A 1 -41.67 12.09 54.85
N PRO A 2 -42.46 13.06 55.33
CA PRO A 2 -43.35 14.01 54.63
C PRO A 2 -42.77 15.44 54.62
N GLY A 3 -43.11 16.38 53.71
CA GLY A 3 -44.42 16.89 53.28
C GLY A 3 -44.55 18.31 53.87
N ASN A 4 -45.12 19.36 53.28
CA ASN A 4 -45.88 19.61 52.06
C ASN A 4 -46.12 21.15 52.00
N ALA A 5 -46.47 21.70 50.83
CA ALA A 5 -47.05 23.03 50.55
C ALA A 5 -46.15 24.28 50.80
N GLY A 6 -45.99 25.27 49.91
CA GLY A 6 -46.83 25.75 48.81
C GLY A 6 -47.62 27.01 49.22
N LYS A 7 -47.20 28.22 48.79
CA LYS A 7 -48.10 29.33 48.36
C LYS A 7 -47.37 30.63 47.94
N HIS A 8 -47.70 31.05 46.74
CA HIS A 8 -47.61 32.34 46.05
C HIS A 8 -47.49 33.65 46.85
N ARG A 9 -46.76 34.62 46.26
CA ARG A 9 -47.34 35.94 45.93
C ARG A 9 -46.65 36.62 44.73
N ILE A 10 -47.49 37.02 43.78
CA ILE A 10 -47.28 37.80 42.55
C ILE A 10 -47.45 39.30 42.89
N SER A 11 -46.84 40.20 42.10
CA SER A 11 -47.30 41.56 41.70
C SER A 11 -46.13 42.58 41.75
N ARG A 12 -45.78 43.44 40.79
CA ARG A 12 -46.43 44.14 39.64
C ARG A 12 -45.33 44.36 38.57
N ARG A 13 -45.45 44.00 37.28
CA ARG A 13 -46.12 44.71 36.16
C ARG A 13 -46.03 46.25 36.17
N THR A 14 -45.24 46.79 35.23
CA THR A 14 -45.68 47.90 34.36
C THR A 14 -45.46 47.47 32.90
N LYS A 15 -46.51 47.69 32.10
CA LYS A 15 -46.69 47.32 30.69
C LYS A 15 -46.68 48.60 29.81
N ILE A 16 -46.86 48.37 28.49
CA ILE A 16 -47.48 49.25 27.47
C ILE A 16 -46.46 50.17 26.76
N ALA A 17 -46.38 50.29 25.42
CA ALA A 17 -47.27 49.99 24.27
C ALA A 17 -46.44 49.82 22.98
N THR A 18 -46.71 48.85 22.09
CA THR A 18 -47.56 48.91 20.86
C THR A 18 -46.98 49.79 19.74
N GLY A 19 -46.90 49.45 18.46
CA GLY A 19 -47.42 48.43 17.52
C GLY A 19 -46.96 48.92 16.12
N VAL A 20 -46.87 48.11 15.06
CA VAL A 20 -48.00 47.72 14.21
C VAL A 20 -47.64 46.45 13.44
N LEU A 21 -48.62 45.55 13.44
CA LEU A 21 -48.75 44.31 12.71
C LEU A 21 -49.44 44.60 11.38
N ALA A 22 -48.96 44.04 10.27
CA ALA A 22 -49.77 43.77 9.09
C ALA A 22 -49.65 42.27 8.77
N LEU A 23 -50.80 41.63 8.62
CA LEU A 23 -50.99 40.18 8.56
C LEU A 23 -51.70 39.82 7.24
N ALA A 24 -51.58 38.53 6.88
CA ALA A 24 -52.21 37.78 5.79
C ALA A 24 -51.32 37.66 4.53
N VAL A 25 -51.07 36.49 3.95
CA VAL A 25 -51.93 35.30 3.79
C VAL A 25 -51.06 34.03 3.81
N ALA A 26 -51.61 32.96 4.38
CA ALA A 26 -51.03 31.61 4.37
C ALA A 26 -51.09 30.98 2.96
N ALA A 27 -49.96 30.46 2.50
CA ALA A 27 -49.91 29.34 1.57
C ALA A 27 -48.85 28.36 2.10
N GLY A 28 -49.29 27.13 2.38
CA GLY A 28 -48.45 26.09 2.95
C GLY A 28 -47.28 25.73 2.05
N GLY A 29 -46.10 25.70 2.64
CA GLY A 29 -44.89 25.15 2.06
C GLY A 29 -43.89 24.94 3.18
N ILE A 30 -43.80 23.73 3.70
CA ILE A 30 -42.64 23.31 4.49
C ILE A 30 -41.47 23.29 3.51
N ALA A 31 -40.75 24.39 3.40
CA ALA A 31 -39.44 24.40 2.78
C ALA A 31 -38.48 23.77 3.79
N VAL A 32 -38.23 22.47 3.65
CA VAL A 32 -37.00 21.89 4.18
C VAL A 32 -35.88 22.58 3.43
N SER A 33 -35.22 23.54 4.08
CA SER A 33 -34.00 24.16 3.57
C SER A 33 -32.90 23.11 3.60
N THR A 34 -32.86 22.21 2.61
CA THR A 34 -31.62 21.55 2.23
C THR A 34 -30.75 22.65 1.63
N THR A 35 -29.95 23.32 2.45
CA THR A 35 -28.76 24.01 1.97
C THR A 35 -27.90 22.94 1.32
N PHE A 36 -28.09 22.74 0.01
CA PHE A 36 -27.06 22.17 -0.83
C PHE A 36 -25.93 23.18 -0.79
N GLY A 37 -24.99 22.97 0.13
CA GLY A 37 -23.71 23.64 0.08
C GLY A 37 -23.14 23.40 -1.31
N THR A 38 -22.83 24.51 -1.99
CA THR A 38 -21.80 24.54 -3.03
C THR A 38 -20.64 23.63 -2.62
N PRO A 39 -20.03 22.85 -3.52
CA PRO A 39 -18.83 22.10 -3.19
C PRO A 39 -17.72 23.11 -2.88
N GLY A 40 -17.63 23.47 -1.60
CA GLY A 40 -16.50 24.18 -1.04
C GLY A 40 -15.30 23.27 -1.12
N GLN A 41 -14.17 23.87 -1.48
CA GLN A 41 -12.85 23.26 -1.50
C GLN A 41 -12.67 22.32 -0.29
N ALA A 42 -12.25 21.09 -0.56
CA ALA A 42 -11.74 20.22 0.49
C ALA A 42 -10.54 20.94 1.12
N SER A 43 -10.72 21.46 2.33
CA SER A 43 -9.65 21.86 3.22
C SER A 43 -9.33 20.61 4.02
N ALA A 44 -8.11 20.09 3.92
CA ALA A 44 -7.68 18.99 4.79
C ALA A 44 -7.75 19.45 6.24
N ASP A 45 -8.30 18.60 7.10
CA ASP A 45 -8.38 18.90 8.53
C ASP A 45 -6.95 18.99 9.14
N PRO A 46 -6.68 19.97 10.02
CA PRO A 46 -5.45 19.97 10.81
C PRO A 46 -5.42 18.73 11.72
N ALA A 47 -4.22 18.23 12.03
CA ALA A 47 -4.07 17.09 12.94
C ALA A 47 -4.69 17.41 14.31
N ASP A 48 -5.30 16.41 14.97
CA ASP A 48 -5.94 16.60 16.27
C ASP A 48 -4.95 17.24 17.28
N PRO A 49 -5.29 18.41 17.87
CA PRO A 49 -4.47 19.06 18.88
C PRO A 49 -4.04 18.17 20.05
N SER A 50 -4.77 17.08 20.33
CA SER A 50 -4.45 16.11 21.38
C SER A 50 -3.20 15.26 21.06
N LEU A 51 -2.79 15.22 19.79
CA LEU A 51 -1.62 14.50 19.28
C LEU A 51 -0.31 15.23 19.52
N TYR A 52 -0.34 16.41 20.17
CA TYR A 52 0.85 17.21 20.49
C TYR A 52 1.19 17.15 21.97
N ILE A 53 2.47 17.16 22.29
CA ILE A 53 2.96 17.10 23.67
C ILE A 53 4.21 17.96 23.86
N ASP A 54 4.28 18.67 24.98
CA ASP A 54 5.54 19.28 25.43
C ASP A 54 6.53 18.16 25.79
N ILE A 55 7.69 18.11 25.12
CA ILE A 55 8.69 17.06 25.33
C ILE A 55 9.19 17.00 26.79
N LEU A 56 9.05 18.08 27.56
CA LEU A 56 9.38 18.11 28.98
C LEU A 56 8.42 17.29 29.84
N LYS A 57 7.21 17.00 29.34
CA LYS A 57 6.22 16.14 29.99
C LYS A 57 6.44 14.65 29.70
N VAL A 58 7.28 14.32 28.72
CA VAL A 58 7.63 12.94 28.39
C VAL A 58 8.73 12.47 29.35
N PRO A 59 8.52 11.39 30.12
CA PRO A 59 9.57 10.86 30.99
C PRO A 59 10.70 10.24 30.15
N PRO A 60 11.96 10.25 30.62
CA PRO A 60 13.06 9.59 29.92
C PRO A 60 12.79 8.10 29.74
N ASN A 61 12.59 7.69 28.49
CA ASN A 61 12.17 6.34 28.09
C ASN A 61 13.04 5.76 26.96
N ASN A 62 13.93 6.56 26.36
CA ASN A 62 14.87 6.08 25.35
C ASN A 62 16.23 5.82 26.01
N ARG A 63 16.49 4.56 26.34
CA ARG A 63 17.73 4.13 26.99
C ARG A 63 18.39 3.03 26.16
N GLU A 64 19.64 3.28 25.78
CA GLU A 64 20.45 2.28 25.12
C GLU A 64 20.71 1.08 26.07
N PRO A 65 20.68 -0.15 25.56
CA PRO A 65 20.94 -1.34 26.36
C PRO A 65 22.35 -1.36 26.95
N ALA A 66 22.51 -1.98 28.11
CA ALA A 66 23.80 -2.15 28.75
C ALA A 66 24.75 -2.98 27.88
N LYS A 67 25.99 -2.50 27.69
CA LYS A 67 26.99 -3.14 26.84
C LYS A 67 27.55 -4.40 27.53
N ALA A 68 27.33 -5.57 26.93
CA ALA A 68 27.91 -6.82 27.39
C ALA A 68 29.42 -6.89 27.12
N ARG A 69 30.11 -7.83 27.77
CA ARG A 69 31.52 -8.12 27.47
C ARG A 69 31.63 -8.62 26.03
N GLY A 70 32.40 -7.92 25.20
CA GLY A 70 32.55 -8.24 23.78
C GLY A 70 31.56 -7.52 22.85
N ALA A 71 30.73 -6.62 23.39
CA ALA A 71 29.87 -5.74 22.60
C ALA A 71 30.64 -5.02 21.48
N SER A 72 29.95 -4.79 20.38
CA SER A 72 30.42 -3.92 19.31
C SER A 72 29.90 -2.53 19.54
N THR A 73 30.78 -1.58 19.84
CA THR A 73 30.37 -0.22 20.25
C THR A 73 30.68 0.83 19.19
N GLY A 74 31.20 0.42 18.04
CA GLY A 74 31.52 1.33 16.95
C GLY A 74 30.28 1.79 16.20
N THR A 75 30.45 2.86 15.44
CA THR A 75 29.42 3.49 14.61
C THR A 75 30.00 3.86 13.25
N PHE A 76 29.17 3.81 12.22
CA PHE A 76 29.52 4.21 10.87
C PHE A 76 28.42 5.10 10.31
N THR A 77 28.74 6.35 10.00
CA THR A 77 27.78 7.32 9.46
C THR A 77 28.02 7.53 7.97
N VAL A 78 26.94 7.60 7.19
CA VAL A 78 26.95 7.89 5.76
C VAL A 78 26.29 9.24 5.51
N ASP A 79 26.93 10.10 4.73
CA ASP A 79 26.32 11.34 4.25
C ASP A 79 25.62 11.11 2.90
N CYS A 80 24.28 11.07 2.92
CA CYS A 80 23.42 10.94 1.75
C CYS A 80 22.68 12.23 1.37
N GLY A 81 23.06 13.37 1.95
CA GLY A 81 22.32 14.61 1.79
C GLY A 81 20.97 14.58 2.50
N ARG A 82 20.07 15.48 2.11
CA ARG A 82 18.78 15.74 2.76
C ARG A 82 17.64 15.83 1.75
N ASN A 83 17.78 15.11 0.64
CA ASN A 83 16.92 15.19 -0.54
C ASN A 83 16.91 16.59 -1.21
N GLU A 84 18.10 17.16 -1.45
CA GLU A 84 18.25 18.41 -2.21
C GLU A 84 17.70 18.31 -3.65
N ASN A 85 17.65 17.09 -4.18
CA ASN A 85 17.13 16.72 -5.49
C ASN A 85 15.61 16.46 -5.52
N GLN A 86 14.90 16.69 -4.42
CA GLN A 86 13.43 16.65 -4.33
C GLN A 86 12.81 15.37 -4.89
N HIS A 87 13.36 14.22 -4.52
CA HIS A 87 12.76 12.93 -4.74
C HIS A 87 11.59 12.74 -3.77
N PHE A 88 10.36 12.94 -4.23
CA PHE A 88 9.16 12.57 -3.48
C PHE A 88 8.17 11.84 -4.36
N ASN A 89 7.57 10.76 -3.85
CA ASN A 89 6.47 10.07 -4.51
C ASN A 89 5.66 9.28 -3.47
N PRO A 90 4.40 8.91 -3.77
CA PRO A 90 3.59 8.08 -2.88
C PRO A 90 3.69 6.59 -3.18
N ASP A 91 4.80 6.15 -3.77
CA ASP A 91 5.04 4.74 -3.99
C ASP A 91 5.71 4.13 -2.75
N ASN A 92 5.55 2.82 -2.57
CA ASN A 92 6.33 2.08 -1.60
C ASN A 92 6.71 0.72 -2.20
N PHE A 93 7.91 0.63 -2.78
CA PHE A 93 8.40 -0.59 -3.41
C PHE A 93 8.94 -1.64 -2.44
N VAL A 94 8.99 -1.33 -1.14
CA VAL A 94 9.32 -2.30 -0.10
C VAL A 94 8.05 -3.01 0.36
N ALA A 95 7.04 -2.25 0.77
CA ALA A 95 5.79 -2.78 1.31
C ALA A 95 4.71 -3.09 0.26
N GLN A 96 4.72 -2.41 -0.90
CA GLN A 96 3.76 -2.61 -2.00
C GLN A 96 4.43 -2.53 -3.39
N PRO A 97 5.34 -3.47 -3.73
CA PRO A 97 6.01 -3.48 -5.03
C PRO A 97 5.03 -3.45 -6.20
N GLY A 98 5.28 -2.58 -7.18
CA GLY A 98 4.46 -2.43 -8.40
C GLY A 98 3.15 -1.66 -8.23
N VAL A 99 2.77 -1.27 -7.01
CA VAL A 99 1.55 -0.49 -6.76
C VAL A 99 1.88 0.99 -6.78
N ARG A 100 1.45 1.67 -7.85
CA ARG A 100 1.55 3.13 -7.96
C ARG A 100 0.66 3.80 -6.94
N ASN A 101 1.21 4.81 -6.27
CA ASN A 101 0.52 5.54 -5.21
C ASN A 101 0.05 4.63 -4.05
N GLY A 102 0.68 3.47 -3.87
CA GLY A 102 0.30 2.48 -2.86
C GLY A 102 0.44 2.96 -1.42
N ALA A 103 1.28 3.98 -1.19
CA ALA A 103 1.40 4.62 0.11
C ALA A 103 0.24 5.57 0.42
N GLN A 104 -0.38 6.20 -0.59
CA GLN A 104 -1.40 7.25 -0.41
C GLN A 104 -0.94 8.45 0.43
N HIS A 105 0.37 8.58 0.64
CA HIS A 105 1.05 9.68 1.32
C HIS A 105 2.45 9.81 0.72
N LEU A 106 3.09 10.98 0.78
CA LEU A 106 4.41 11.15 0.14
C LEU A 106 5.55 10.66 1.02
N HIS A 107 6.50 9.98 0.39
CA HIS A 107 7.81 9.70 0.97
C HIS A 107 8.87 10.67 0.46
N ASP A 108 9.79 11.02 1.35
CA ASP A 108 11.07 11.68 1.10
C ASP A 108 12.16 10.61 0.94
N TYR A 109 13.09 10.77 -0.01
CA TYR A 109 14.12 9.77 -0.29
C TYR A 109 15.53 10.36 -0.26
N VAL A 110 16.47 9.59 0.29
CA VAL A 110 17.91 9.79 0.08
C VAL A 110 18.58 8.47 -0.33
N GLY A 111 19.76 8.59 -0.94
CA GLY A 111 20.52 7.48 -1.48
C GLY A 111 20.08 7.16 -2.91
N ASN A 112 19.42 6.03 -3.11
CA ASN A 112 19.08 5.53 -4.45
C ASN A 112 18.22 6.49 -5.27
N LEU A 113 18.71 6.86 -6.46
CA LEU A 113 18.03 7.80 -7.35
C LEU A 113 16.87 7.21 -8.16
N SER A 114 16.68 5.89 -8.17
CA SER A 114 15.63 5.25 -9.00
C SER A 114 14.36 4.86 -8.24
N SER A 115 14.31 5.09 -6.93
CA SER A 115 13.23 4.62 -6.03
C SER A 115 11.83 5.08 -6.46
N ASN A 116 10.96 4.14 -6.81
CA ASN A 116 9.55 4.34 -7.21
C ASN A 116 8.81 2.99 -7.20
N ALA A 117 7.51 2.96 -7.54
CA ALA A 117 6.69 1.74 -7.52
C ALA A 117 7.27 0.58 -8.34
N ASP A 118 7.97 0.85 -9.43
CA ASP A 118 8.52 -0.17 -10.34
C ASP A 118 9.94 -0.63 -9.90
N SER A 119 10.48 -0.07 -8.81
CA SER A 119 11.83 -0.38 -8.34
C SER A 119 12.00 -1.83 -7.93
N ASN A 120 13.09 -2.44 -8.40
CA ASN A 120 13.51 -3.79 -8.11
C ASN A 120 15.02 -3.85 -7.87
N ASN A 121 15.55 -5.01 -7.48
CA ASN A 121 16.97 -5.15 -7.15
C ASN A 121 17.90 -4.68 -8.28
N LYS A 122 17.52 -4.93 -9.54
CA LYS A 122 18.32 -4.53 -10.71
C LYS A 122 18.28 -3.03 -10.96
N SER A 123 17.10 -2.41 -10.90
CA SER A 123 16.98 -0.95 -11.09
C SER A 123 17.75 -0.20 -10.00
N LEU A 124 17.61 -0.66 -8.75
CA LEU A 124 18.30 -0.07 -7.61
C LEU A 124 19.83 -0.23 -7.72
N GLU A 125 20.32 -1.39 -8.16
CA GLU A 125 21.75 -1.61 -8.36
C GLU A 125 22.33 -0.81 -9.54
N ALA A 126 21.55 -0.58 -10.59
CA ALA A 126 21.97 0.20 -11.75
C ALA A 126 22.02 1.70 -11.46
N ALA A 127 21.12 2.20 -10.62
CA ALA A 127 20.95 3.63 -10.35
C ALA A 127 22.18 4.34 -9.77
N GLY A 128 22.26 5.66 -9.96
CA GLY A 128 23.12 6.54 -9.17
C GLY A 128 22.64 6.66 -7.71
N THR A 129 23.39 7.43 -6.92
CA THR A 129 23.09 7.67 -5.50
C THR A 129 23.45 9.09 -5.07
N THR A 130 22.73 9.63 -4.08
CA THR A 130 23.10 10.86 -3.37
C THR A 130 24.16 10.63 -2.27
N CYS A 131 24.44 9.38 -1.89
CA CYS A 131 25.42 9.05 -0.84
C CYS A 131 26.87 9.25 -1.31
N LYS A 132 27.64 10.04 -0.55
CA LYS A 132 29.02 10.42 -0.88
C LYS A 132 29.99 9.24 -1.00
N ASN A 133 29.72 8.17 -0.25
CA ASN A 133 30.53 6.95 -0.26
C ASN A 133 30.14 5.95 -1.37
N GLY A 134 29.18 6.30 -2.25
CA GLY A 134 28.68 5.44 -3.31
C GLY A 134 27.70 4.35 -2.85
N ASP A 135 27.19 4.45 -1.61
CA ASP A 135 26.11 3.57 -1.16
C ASP A 135 24.84 3.79 -1.99
N LYS A 136 24.39 2.77 -2.71
CA LYS A 136 23.18 2.82 -3.55
C LYS A 136 21.90 2.46 -2.80
N SER A 137 21.94 2.32 -1.48
CA SER A 137 20.77 1.96 -0.68
C SER A 137 19.68 3.02 -0.78
N ALA A 138 18.42 2.61 -0.65
CA ALA A 138 17.31 3.54 -0.54
C ALA A 138 16.92 3.70 0.94
N TYR A 139 16.83 4.95 1.39
CA TYR A 139 16.37 5.34 2.72
C TYR A 139 15.20 6.31 2.53
N PHE A 140 14.03 6.00 3.08
CA PHE A 140 12.88 6.85 2.87
C PHE A 140 11.87 6.83 4.01
N TRP A 141 11.13 7.93 4.13
CA TRP A 141 10.24 8.23 5.25
C TRP A 141 9.10 9.14 4.79
N PRO A 142 7.92 9.12 5.46
CA PRO A 142 6.84 10.06 5.19
C PRO A 142 7.30 11.50 5.39
N VAL A 143 6.84 12.39 4.51
CA VAL A 143 7.13 13.82 4.62
C VAL A 143 6.45 14.43 5.85
N VAL A 144 7.02 15.52 6.35
CA VAL A 144 6.36 16.39 7.34
C VAL A 144 5.81 17.59 6.60
N ARG A 145 4.60 18.02 6.94
CA ARG A 145 3.97 19.23 6.39
C ARG A 145 3.76 20.28 7.47
N ILE A 146 3.84 21.54 7.06
CA ILE A 146 3.32 22.67 7.83
C ILE A 146 2.07 23.15 7.13
N ASP A 147 0.99 23.24 7.89
CA ASP A 147 -0.31 23.68 7.45
C ASP A 147 -0.65 24.96 8.24
N THR A 148 -0.22 26.09 7.68
CA THR A 148 -0.67 27.40 8.13
C THR A 148 -1.90 27.77 7.31
N GLU A 149 -2.95 28.26 7.97
CA GLU A 149 -4.21 28.72 7.33
C GLU A 149 -3.99 29.68 6.12
N ASP A 150 -2.80 30.28 6.04
CA ASP A 150 -2.26 30.92 4.84
C ASP A 150 -1.67 29.84 3.90
N GLU A 151 -2.50 29.34 2.97
CA GLU A 151 -2.22 28.25 2.01
C GLU A 151 -1.01 28.51 1.06
N GLU A 152 0.22 28.56 1.57
CA GLU A 152 1.41 28.53 0.72
C GLU A 152 1.56 27.15 0.07
N LYS A 153 1.09 27.04 -1.17
CA LYS A 153 1.24 25.83 -1.98
C LYS A 153 2.70 25.48 -2.19
N ASN A 154 2.98 24.18 -2.21
CA ASN A 154 4.28 23.66 -2.58
C ASN A 154 4.67 24.12 -4.00
N PRO A 155 5.97 24.38 -4.25
CA PRO A 155 6.44 24.64 -5.61
C PRO A 155 6.13 23.44 -6.51
N PRO A 156 5.92 23.65 -7.81
CA PRO A 156 5.69 22.54 -8.73
C PRO A 156 6.80 21.50 -8.61
N ALA A 157 6.43 20.22 -8.69
CA ALA A 157 7.37 19.12 -8.65
C ALA A 157 8.49 19.38 -9.68
N LYS A 158 9.75 19.31 -9.25
CA LYS A 158 10.86 19.39 -10.19
C LYS A 158 10.79 18.20 -11.15
N PRO A 159 11.16 18.40 -12.43
CA PRO A 159 11.37 17.28 -13.34
C PRO A 159 12.29 16.26 -12.67
N ALA A 160 11.96 14.98 -12.82
CA ALA A 160 12.76 13.91 -12.27
C ALA A 160 14.18 13.96 -12.87
N ASP A 161 15.23 13.75 -12.06
CA ASP A 161 16.62 13.76 -12.57
C ASP A 161 16.81 12.70 -13.68
N GLY A 162 17.84 12.83 -14.54
CA GLY A 162 18.07 11.95 -15.69
C GLY A 162 18.07 10.43 -15.41
N ASP A 163 18.48 10.00 -14.22
CA ASP A 163 18.39 8.60 -13.77
C ASP A 163 16.96 8.17 -13.39
N ARG A 164 16.14 9.11 -12.86
CA ARG A 164 14.70 8.92 -12.66
C ARG A 164 13.97 8.90 -14.00
N ASP A 165 14.42 9.73 -14.95
CA ASP A 165 13.93 9.69 -16.33
C ASP A 165 14.32 8.40 -17.02
N GLN A 166 15.51 7.82 -16.78
CA GLN A 166 15.87 6.50 -17.32
C GLN A 166 15.03 5.38 -16.68
N ALA A 167 14.76 5.43 -15.37
CA ALA A 167 13.83 4.50 -14.73
C ALA A 167 12.38 4.70 -15.25
N ALA A 168 11.99 5.95 -15.56
CA ALA A 168 10.72 6.29 -16.18
C ALA A 168 10.65 5.92 -17.68
N GLN A 169 11.78 5.95 -18.40
CA GLN A 169 11.94 5.58 -19.81
C GLN A 169 12.05 4.05 -19.98
N ASP A 170 12.69 3.36 -19.03
CA ASP A 170 12.61 1.92 -18.87
C ASP A 170 11.17 1.51 -18.51
N ALA A 171 10.45 2.34 -17.74
CA ALA A 171 9.01 2.21 -17.49
C ALA A 171 8.12 2.68 -18.67
N ALA A 172 8.69 3.35 -19.68
CA ALA A 172 8.06 3.72 -20.96
C ALA A 172 8.35 2.69 -22.08
N SER A 173 9.16 1.67 -21.79
CA SER A 173 9.16 0.44 -22.56
C SER A 173 7.92 -0.39 -22.20
N PRO A 174 7.31 -1.12 -23.17
CA PRO A 174 6.26 -2.07 -22.86
C PRO A 174 6.79 -3.05 -21.81
N ALA A 175 6.13 -3.12 -20.66
CA ALA A 175 6.55 -3.94 -19.52
C ALA A 175 5.40 -4.87 -19.10
N ILE A 176 5.75 -6.09 -18.74
CA ILE A 176 4.80 -7.07 -18.23
C ILE A 176 4.68 -6.89 -16.72
N THR A 177 3.47 -6.62 -16.25
CA THR A 177 3.12 -6.53 -14.84
C THR A 177 2.39 -7.79 -14.42
N CYS A 178 2.78 -8.38 -13.30
CA CYS A 178 2.13 -9.58 -12.77
C CYS A 178 1.65 -9.32 -11.34
N PRO A 179 0.52 -9.90 -10.91
CA PRO A 179 0.12 -9.89 -9.52
C PRO A 179 1.22 -10.45 -8.62
N ASP A 180 1.45 -9.77 -7.50
CA ASP A 180 2.40 -10.24 -6.50
C ASP A 180 1.86 -11.49 -5.79
N VAL A 181 2.69 -12.52 -5.74
CA VAL A 181 2.39 -13.80 -5.10
C VAL A 181 2.82 -13.76 -3.64
N ALA A 182 3.91 -13.07 -3.30
CA ALA A 182 4.50 -13.10 -1.98
C ALA A 182 3.56 -12.49 -0.92
N SER A 183 2.99 -11.31 -1.18
CA SER A 183 2.03 -10.63 -0.28
C SER A 183 0.70 -11.37 -0.08
N ARG A 184 0.41 -12.38 -0.90
CA ARG A 184 -0.83 -13.18 -0.84
C ARG A 184 -0.61 -14.55 -0.20
N LEU A 185 0.62 -14.88 0.18
CA LEU A 185 0.90 -16.11 0.92
C LEU A 185 0.46 -15.94 2.39
N PRO A 186 -0.21 -16.96 2.97
CA PRO A 186 -0.36 -17.03 4.43
C PRO A 186 1.00 -17.32 5.09
N ASP A 187 1.04 -17.33 6.43
CA ASP A 187 2.25 -17.69 7.19
C ASP A 187 2.89 -18.99 6.65
N VAL A 188 4.10 -18.86 6.12
CA VAL A 188 4.83 -19.96 5.48
C VAL A 188 5.65 -20.69 6.54
N PRO A 189 5.51 -22.02 6.70
CA PRO A 189 6.32 -22.78 7.65
C PRO A 189 7.81 -22.74 7.32
N ASP A 190 8.67 -22.64 8.35
CA ASP A 190 10.13 -22.57 8.22
C ASP A 190 10.72 -23.68 7.34
N SER A 191 10.15 -24.88 7.41
CA SER A 191 10.56 -26.05 6.62
C SER A 191 10.31 -25.90 5.12
N ALA A 192 9.31 -25.09 4.73
CA ALA A 192 8.92 -24.86 3.34
C ALA A 192 9.56 -23.58 2.75
N MET A 193 10.00 -22.64 3.59
CA MET A 193 10.52 -21.33 3.18
C MET A 193 11.61 -21.38 2.11
N ALA A 194 12.57 -22.30 2.21
CA ALA A 194 13.64 -22.41 1.22
C ALA A 194 13.13 -22.78 -0.18
N GLU A 195 12.08 -23.61 -0.25
CA GLU A 195 11.47 -24.02 -1.51
C GLU A 195 10.52 -22.94 -2.04
N VAL A 196 9.76 -22.29 -1.16
CA VAL A 196 8.91 -21.14 -1.51
C VAL A 196 9.75 -20.02 -2.10
N ASN A 197 10.85 -19.62 -1.46
CA ASN A 197 11.73 -18.55 -1.97
C ASN A 197 12.32 -18.88 -3.35
N ARG A 198 12.82 -20.11 -3.56
CA ARG A 198 13.31 -20.54 -4.89
C ARG A 198 12.23 -20.45 -5.97
N ASN A 199 10.97 -20.70 -5.62
CA ASN A 199 9.87 -20.58 -6.57
C ASN A 199 9.42 -19.13 -6.76
N LEU A 200 9.52 -18.26 -5.75
CA LEU A 200 9.33 -16.81 -5.91
C LEU A 200 10.42 -16.21 -6.83
N ASP A 201 11.69 -16.57 -6.62
CA ASP A 201 12.80 -16.19 -7.52
C ASP A 201 12.58 -16.69 -8.96
N LEU A 202 11.97 -17.87 -9.11
CA LEU A 202 11.61 -18.42 -10.41
C LEU A 202 10.46 -17.64 -11.07
N LEU A 203 9.49 -17.14 -10.31
CA LEU A 203 8.44 -16.26 -10.85
C LEU A 203 9.04 -14.96 -11.38
N ASP A 204 10.01 -14.37 -10.68
CA ASP A 204 10.71 -13.17 -11.14
C ASP A 204 11.53 -13.45 -12.41
N THR A 205 12.24 -14.58 -12.45
CA THR A 205 12.98 -15.02 -13.65
C THR A 205 12.06 -15.19 -14.86
N GLN A 206 10.83 -15.71 -14.65
CA GLN A 206 9.85 -15.87 -15.72
C GLN A 206 9.35 -14.52 -16.26
N ILE A 207 9.15 -13.53 -15.39
CA ILE A 207 8.81 -12.16 -15.77
C ILE A 207 9.95 -11.56 -16.61
N ASP A 208 11.20 -11.73 -16.19
CA ASP A 208 12.38 -11.23 -16.90
C ASP A 208 12.58 -11.86 -18.27
N GLU A 209 12.36 -13.16 -18.42
CA GLU A 209 12.36 -13.83 -19.72
C GLU A 209 11.28 -13.26 -20.65
N ALA A 210 10.09 -13.03 -20.12
CA ALA A 210 8.97 -12.50 -20.88
C ALA A 210 9.19 -11.03 -21.27
N ASN A 211 9.74 -10.21 -20.38
CA ASN A 211 10.14 -8.83 -20.67
C ASN A 211 11.28 -8.76 -21.72
N ARG A 212 12.30 -9.63 -21.62
CA ARG A 212 13.35 -9.74 -22.66
C ARG A 212 12.77 -10.13 -24.02
N ARG A 213 11.81 -11.07 -24.04
CA ARG A 213 11.12 -11.49 -25.26
C ARG A 213 10.27 -10.37 -25.85
N LEU A 214 9.55 -9.64 -25.00
CA LEU A 214 8.75 -8.48 -25.39
C LEU A 214 9.59 -7.39 -26.08
N VAL A 215 10.83 -7.17 -25.61
CA VAL A 215 11.78 -6.25 -26.24
C VAL A 215 12.35 -6.81 -27.55
N SER A 216 12.73 -8.09 -27.59
CA SER A 216 13.40 -8.67 -28.77
C SER A 216 12.46 -8.99 -29.94
N THR A 217 11.14 -9.07 -29.70
CA THR A 217 10.13 -9.33 -30.73
C THR A 217 9.30 -8.10 -31.11
N ARG A 218 9.77 -6.89 -30.80
CA ARG A 218 9.08 -5.63 -31.17
C ARG A 218 8.88 -5.58 -32.70
N GLY A 219 7.65 -5.36 -33.15
CA GLY A 219 7.28 -5.29 -34.56
C GLY A 219 7.06 -6.64 -35.26
N GLN A 220 7.10 -7.77 -34.52
CA GLN A 220 6.84 -9.10 -35.07
C GLN A 220 5.43 -9.60 -34.67
N GLY A 221 4.74 -10.22 -35.63
CA GLY A 221 3.44 -10.88 -35.40
C GLY A 221 2.22 -9.97 -35.47
N GLY A 222 1.03 -10.58 -35.58
CA GLY A 222 -0.25 -9.87 -35.65
C GLY A 222 -0.72 -9.29 -34.30
N PRO A 223 -1.92 -8.66 -34.25
CA PRO A 223 -2.39 -7.89 -33.08
C PRO A 223 -2.48 -8.69 -31.76
N ASN A 224 -2.54 -10.02 -31.83
CA ASN A 224 -2.61 -10.91 -30.66
C ASN A 224 -1.26 -11.57 -30.30
N PHE A 225 -0.16 -11.18 -30.94
CA PHE A 225 1.12 -11.85 -30.77
C PHE A 225 1.62 -11.79 -29.33
N VAL A 226 1.59 -10.63 -28.68
CA VAL A 226 2.02 -10.48 -27.28
C VAL A 226 1.17 -11.35 -26.34
N GLN A 227 -0.15 -11.37 -26.56
CA GLN A 227 -1.05 -12.19 -25.77
C GLN A 227 -0.75 -13.69 -25.92
N ASN A 228 -0.54 -14.17 -27.16
CA ASN A 228 -0.43 -15.60 -27.46
C ASN A 228 0.98 -16.16 -27.28
N ALA A 229 2.01 -15.38 -27.60
CA ALA A 229 3.39 -15.85 -27.62
C ALA A 229 4.18 -15.49 -26.35
N ILE A 230 3.68 -14.53 -25.56
CA ILE A 230 4.38 -14.01 -24.38
C ILE A 230 3.51 -14.17 -23.13
N LEU A 231 2.33 -13.54 -23.06
CA LEU A 231 1.49 -13.54 -21.85
C LEU A 231 0.83 -14.89 -21.56
N GLY A 232 0.38 -15.62 -22.59
CA GLY A 232 -0.16 -16.98 -22.46
C GLY A 232 0.86 -17.96 -21.86
N PRO A 233 2.03 -18.16 -22.50
CA PRO A 233 3.08 -19.03 -21.97
C PRO A 233 3.61 -18.59 -20.60
N LEU A 234 3.66 -17.28 -20.34
CA LEU A 234 4.04 -16.75 -19.02
C LEU A 234 3.01 -17.13 -17.96
N LYS A 235 1.72 -16.96 -18.25
CA LYS A 235 0.63 -17.37 -17.35
C LYS A 235 0.74 -18.86 -17.02
N ASP A 236 0.92 -19.72 -18.02
CA ASP A 236 1.00 -21.18 -17.81
C ASP A 236 2.22 -21.56 -16.94
N LYS A 237 3.38 -20.96 -17.20
CA LYS A 237 4.59 -21.12 -16.38
C LYS A 237 4.36 -20.65 -14.93
N ARG A 238 3.66 -19.53 -14.74
CA ARG A 238 3.35 -18.98 -13.41
C ARG A 238 2.34 -19.84 -12.65
N VAL A 239 1.30 -20.36 -13.30
CA VAL A 239 0.37 -21.32 -12.68
C VAL A 239 1.14 -22.51 -12.11
N ALA A 240 2.05 -23.09 -12.89
CA ALA A 240 2.85 -24.23 -12.45
C ALA A 240 3.76 -23.89 -11.26
N THR A 241 4.41 -22.72 -11.26
CA THR A 241 5.28 -22.30 -10.15
C THR A 241 4.48 -21.93 -8.89
N ILE A 242 3.33 -21.28 -9.05
CA ILE A 242 2.43 -20.94 -7.93
C ILE A 242 1.86 -22.20 -7.27
N ASP A 243 1.48 -23.22 -8.06
CA ASP A 243 1.04 -24.48 -7.49
C ASP A 243 2.17 -25.20 -6.73
N ARG A 244 3.43 -25.12 -7.21
CA ARG A 244 4.59 -25.61 -6.42
C ARG A 244 4.73 -24.90 -5.08
N ILE A 245 4.52 -23.58 -5.03
CA ILE A 245 4.51 -22.82 -3.76
C ILE A 245 3.40 -23.32 -2.85
N ALA A 246 2.19 -23.45 -3.36
CA ALA A 246 1.04 -23.95 -2.59
C ALA A 246 1.29 -25.39 -2.07
N ILE A 247 1.87 -26.27 -2.89
CA ILE A 247 2.23 -27.63 -2.51
C ILE A 247 3.33 -27.63 -1.44
N ALA A 248 4.37 -26.81 -1.58
CA ALA A 248 5.46 -26.72 -0.61
C ALA A 248 4.95 -26.34 0.78
N ILE A 249 4.03 -25.36 0.86
CA ILE A 249 3.34 -24.97 2.10
C ILE A 249 2.43 -26.10 2.59
N GLY A 250 1.68 -26.72 1.68
CA GLY A 250 0.72 -27.79 1.96
C GLY A 250 1.33 -29.08 2.55
N ARG A 251 2.66 -29.25 2.50
CA ARG A 251 3.34 -30.40 3.12
C ARG A 251 3.42 -30.31 4.64
N THR A 252 3.40 -29.10 5.20
CA THR A 252 3.59 -28.88 6.64
C THR A 252 2.57 -27.92 7.27
N ALA A 253 1.71 -27.28 6.46
CA ALA A 253 0.59 -26.45 6.89
C ALA A 253 -0.63 -26.62 5.96
N ALA A 254 -1.73 -25.91 6.26
CA ALA A 254 -2.89 -25.89 5.39
C ALA A 254 -2.52 -25.33 4.00
N LYS A 255 -2.78 -26.10 2.93
CA LYS A 255 -2.47 -25.69 1.55
C LYS A 255 -3.26 -24.40 1.20
N PRO A 256 -2.57 -23.31 0.82
CA PRO A 256 -3.23 -22.08 0.37
C PRO A 256 -4.10 -22.35 -0.87
N GLN A 257 -5.28 -21.74 -0.92
CA GLN A 257 -6.23 -21.88 -2.03
C GLN A 257 -6.33 -20.57 -2.81
N GLY A 258 -6.61 -20.65 -4.12
CA GLY A 258 -6.88 -19.47 -4.97
C GLY A 258 -5.65 -18.68 -5.41
N LEU A 259 -4.43 -19.17 -5.16
CA LEU A 259 -3.20 -18.49 -5.61
C LEU A 259 -3.05 -18.49 -7.14
N ASP A 260 -3.68 -19.43 -7.84
CA ASP A 260 -3.71 -19.53 -9.31
C ASP A 260 -4.31 -18.28 -9.98
N ALA A 261 -5.17 -17.54 -9.26
CA ALA A 261 -5.69 -16.26 -9.70
C ALA A 261 -4.60 -15.17 -9.88
N LEU A 262 -3.42 -15.37 -9.30
CA LEU A 262 -2.26 -14.45 -9.37
C LEU A 262 -1.32 -14.77 -10.55
N ALA A 263 -1.61 -15.82 -11.30
CA ALA A 263 -0.78 -16.25 -12.43
C ALA A 263 -0.86 -15.33 -13.67
N PRO A 264 -2.03 -14.77 -14.06
CA PRO A 264 -2.12 -13.92 -15.25
C PRO A 264 -1.34 -12.62 -15.09
N CYS A 265 -0.58 -12.24 -16.13
CA CYS A 265 0.11 -10.96 -16.21
C CYS A 265 -0.49 -10.08 -17.31
N THR A 266 -0.28 -8.78 -17.22
CA THR A 266 -0.79 -7.76 -18.15
C THR A 266 0.36 -6.96 -18.77
N LEU A 267 0.14 -6.43 -19.97
CA LEU A 267 1.05 -5.50 -20.61
C LEU A 267 0.74 -4.06 -20.17
N LYS A 268 1.77 -3.30 -19.79
CA LYS A 268 1.69 -1.85 -19.59
C LYS A 268 1.83 -1.15 -20.95
N GLU A 269 0.78 -0.52 -21.44
CA GLU A 269 0.83 0.25 -22.71
C GLU A 269 1.53 1.60 -22.52
N GLN A 270 2.23 2.05 -23.57
CA GLN A 270 3.00 3.29 -23.58
C GLN A 270 2.06 4.51 -23.47
N ALA A 271 2.42 5.48 -22.63
CA ALA A 271 1.87 6.83 -22.71
C ALA A 271 2.35 7.47 -24.04
N GLY A 272 1.49 7.48 -25.04
CA GLY A 272 1.73 8.15 -26.31
C GLY A 272 1.67 9.68 -26.17
N THR A 273 2.70 10.35 -26.68
CA THR A 273 2.81 11.81 -26.79
C THR A 273 1.79 12.41 -27.77
N GLY A 274 1.02 13.39 -27.30
CA GLY A 274 0.60 14.59 -28.03
C GLY A 274 -0.20 14.44 -29.33
N GLY A 275 -1.51 14.70 -29.25
CA GLY A 275 -2.33 15.03 -30.42
C GLY A 275 -3.78 15.28 -30.03
N ASN A 276 -4.15 16.55 -29.82
CA ASN A 276 -5.50 17.00 -29.51
C ASN A 276 -6.42 16.79 -30.73
N PRO A 277 -7.63 16.20 -30.59
CA PRO A 277 -8.73 16.60 -31.43
C PRO A 277 -9.93 17.05 -30.59
N ALA A 278 -10.48 18.18 -31.02
CA ALA A 278 -11.58 18.90 -30.39
C ALA A 278 -12.79 18.03 -30.04
N SER A 279 -13.40 18.36 -28.89
CA SER A 279 -14.74 17.92 -28.54
C SER A 279 -15.75 18.42 -29.56
N ASN A 280 -16.64 17.53 -30.03
CA ASN A 280 -17.96 17.96 -30.47
C ASN A 280 -18.98 16.97 -29.93
N GLY A 281 -19.84 17.47 -29.03
CA GLY A 281 -20.94 16.72 -28.45
C GLY A 281 -22.12 16.60 -29.43
N GLY A 282 -22.81 15.47 -29.34
CA GLY A 282 -24.11 15.24 -29.97
C GLY A 282 -24.75 13.99 -29.35
N GLY A 283 -25.79 14.19 -28.54
CA GLY A 283 -26.49 13.11 -27.83
C GLY A 283 -27.76 12.58 -28.54
N ALA A 284 -28.15 11.37 -28.09
CA ALA A 284 -29.45 10.67 -28.15
C ALA A 284 -29.77 9.76 -29.37
N PRO A 285 -30.67 8.74 -29.28
CA PRO A 285 -31.40 8.15 -28.12
C PRO A 285 -31.30 6.59 -28.01
N GLY A 286 -31.85 6.01 -26.93
CA GLY A 286 -31.62 4.64 -26.46
C GLY A 286 -32.27 3.47 -27.19
N GLY A 287 -31.61 2.30 -27.09
CA GLY A 287 -32.11 0.97 -27.43
C GLY A 287 -32.07 0.04 -26.20
N ALA A 288 -33.02 -0.89 -26.13
CA ALA A 288 -33.23 -1.79 -24.98
C ALA A 288 -31.97 -2.55 -24.56
N ALA A 289 -31.70 -2.62 -23.25
CA ALA A 289 -30.53 -3.31 -22.70
C ALA A 289 -30.59 -4.83 -22.99
N GLN A 290 -29.54 -5.34 -23.62
CA GLN A 290 -29.31 -6.77 -23.79
C GLN A 290 -28.90 -7.37 -22.43
N GLN A 291 -29.41 -8.55 -22.08
CA GLN A 291 -29.14 -9.26 -20.83
C GLN A 291 -28.82 -10.74 -21.11
N ILE A 292 -27.83 -11.29 -20.43
CA ILE A 292 -27.48 -12.71 -20.47
C ILE A 292 -28.42 -13.49 -19.54
N THR A 293 -29.02 -14.55 -20.09
CA THR A 293 -29.87 -15.50 -19.37
C THR A 293 -29.23 -16.88 -19.38
N CYS A 294 -29.15 -17.52 -18.23
CA CYS A 294 -28.63 -18.87 -18.09
C CYS A 294 -29.73 -19.85 -17.66
N PRO A 295 -29.66 -21.13 -18.06
CA PRO A 295 -30.52 -22.17 -17.51
C PRO A 295 -30.41 -22.26 -15.98
N ASP A 296 -31.55 -22.46 -15.31
CA ASP A 296 -31.58 -22.69 -13.87
C ASP A 296 -31.03 -24.09 -13.54
N VAL A 297 -30.07 -24.12 -12.62
CA VAL A 297 -29.44 -25.36 -12.16
C VAL A 297 -30.12 -25.86 -10.89
N ALA A 298 -30.62 -24.97 -10.03
CA ALA A 298 -31.17 -25.35 -8.72
C ALA A 298 -32.38 -26.28 -8.85
N SER A 299 -33.31 -26.00 -9.78
CA SER A 299 -34.50 -26.84 -10.02
C SER A 299 -34.20 -28.16 -10.74
N LYS A 300 -32.99 -28.35 -11.27
CA LYS A 300 -32.58 -29.55 -12.02
C LYS A 300 -31.68 -30.49 -11.21
N LEU A 301 -31.27 -30.09 -10.01
CA LEU A 301 -30.53 -30.96 -9.09
C LEU A 301 -31.48 -32.02 -8.50
N PRO A 302 -31.03 -33.29 -8.38
CA PRO A 302 -31.76 -34.29 -7.59
C PRO A 302 -31.69 -33.94 -6.10
N ALA A 303 -32.40 -34.71 -5.27
CA ALA A 303 -32.39 -34.51 -3.82
C ALA A 303 -30.95 -34.44 -3.27
N VAL A 304 -30.58 -33.28 -2.73
CA VAL A 304 -29.23 -33.00 -2.25
C VAL A 304 -29.06 -33.58 -0.84
N PRO A 305 -28.07 -34.47 -0.60
CA PRO A 305 -27.78 -34.97 0.73
C PRO A 305 -27.46 -33.84 1.71
N ALA A 306 -27.90 -33.96 2.97
CA ALA A 306 -27.68 -32.93 3.99
C ALA A 306 -26.19 -32.57 4.17
N SER A 307 -25.30 -33.55 4.02
CA SER A 307 -23.84 -33.38 4.07
C SER A 307 -23.27 -32.54 2.93
N ALA A 308 -23.91 -32.54 1.75
CA ALA A 308 -23.47 -31.79 0.58
C ALA A 308 -24.17 -30.43 0.43
N LYS A 309 -25.24 -30.18 1.21
CA LYS A 309 -26.12 -29.02 1.05
C LYS A 309 -25.38 -27.68 1.09
N ALA A 310 -24.52 -27.47 2.09
CA ALA A 310 -23.79 -26.21 2.22
C ALA A 310 -22.79 -25.96 1.07
N GLU A 311 -22.19 -27.00 0.51
CA GLU A 311 -21.27 -26.90 -0.63
C GLU A 311 -22.04 -26.63 -1.93
N VAL A 312 -23.19 -27.29 -2.12
CA VAL A 312 -24.09 -27.04 -3.25
C VAL A 312 -24.66 -25.61 -3.20
N ASP A 313 -25.13 -25.15 -2.04
CA ASP A 313 -25.68 -23.79 -1.86
C ASP A 313 -24.64 -22.70 -2.19
N ARG A 314 -23.38 -22.87 -1.78
CA ARG A 314 -22.27 -21.96 -2.15
C ARG A 314 -21.99 -21.94 -3.66
N ASN A 315 -22.04 -23.10 -4.31
CA ASN A 315 -21.82 -23.17 -5.76
C ASN A 315 -23.01 -22.61 -6.56
N LEU A 316 -24.25 -22.74 -6.06
CA LEU A 316 -25.42 -22.07 -6.64
C LEU A 316 -25.31 -20.55 -6.53
N GLN A 317 -24.83 -20.02 -5.40
CA GLN A 317 -24.50 -18.60 -5.26
C GLN A 317 -23.40 -18.17 -6.23
N LEU A 318 -22.34 -18.97 -6.39
CA LEU A 318 -21.26 -18.69 -7.33
C LEU A 318 -21.76 -18.65 -8.80
N LEU A 319 -22.70 -19.51 -9.18
CA LEU A 319 -23.33 -19.44 -10.51
C LEU A 319 -24.10 -18.14 -10.74
N ASN A 320 -24.74 -17.58 -9.69
CA ASN A 320 -25.40 -16.28 -9.76
C ASN A 320 -24.37 -15.14 -9.90
N THR A 321 -23.28 -15.19 -9.16
CA THR A 321 -22.18 -14.22 -9.28
C THR A 321 -21.57 -14.23 -10.68
N GLN A 322 -21.33 -15.42 -11.26
CA GLN A 322 -20.82 -15.55 -12.63
C GLN A 322 -21.75 -14.92 -13.67
N LEU A 323 -23.07 -15.04 -13.48
CA LEU A 323 -24.07 -14.40 -14.35
C LEU A 323 -24.08 -12.88 -14.19
N GLN A 324 -23.91 -12.37 -12.97
CA GLN A 324 -23.82 -10.93 -12.70
C GLN A 324 -22.57 -10.32 -13.33
N GLU A 325 -21.41 -10.96 -13.17
CA GLU A 325 -20.15 -10.54 -13.81
C GLU A 325 -20.26 -10.51 -15.34
N ALA A 326 -20.89 -11.52 -15.93
CA ALA A 326 -21.06 -11.57 -17.37
C ALA A 326 -22.04 -10.51 -17.89
N ASN A 327 -23.13 -10.24 -17.16
CA ASN A 327 -24.06 -9.15 -17.47
C ASN A 327 -23.38 -7.78 -17.34
N GLN A 328 -22.58 -7.57 -16.30
CA GLN A 328 -21.80 -6.34 -16.13
C GLN A 328 -20.82 -6.15 -17.29
N ARG A 329 -20.16 -7.24 -17.71
CA ARG A 329 -19.23 -7.21 -18.84
C ARG A 329 -19.94 -6.94 -20.16
N LEU A 330 -21.13 -7.50 -20.38
CA LEU A 330 -21.95 -7.22 -21.56
C LEU A 330 -22.30 -5.74 -21.68
N VAL A 331 -22.65 -5.10 -20.55
CA VAL A 331 -22.94 -3.66 -20.49
C VAL A 331 -21.67 -2.83 -20.71
N SER A 332 -20.56 -3.19 -20.07
CA SER A 332 -19.31 -2.42 -20.15
C SER A 332 -18.60 -2.50 -21.51
N THR A 333 -19.00 -3.44 -22.38
CA THR A 333 -18.40 -3.64 -23.70
C THR A 333 -19.31 -3.28 -24.87
N GLN A 334 -20.43 -2.60 -24.63
CA GLN A 334 -21.32 -2.19 -25.74
C GLN A 334 -20.58 -1.25 -26.71
N GLY A 335 -20.57 -1.62 -28.00
CA GLY A 335 -19.86 -0.88 -29.06
C GLY A 335 -18.41 -1.33 -29.32
N GLN A 336 -17.87 -2.30 -28.57
CA GLN A 336 -16.53 -2.84 -28.79
C GLN A 336 -16.56 -4.21 -29.49
N GLY A 337 -15.86 -4.33 -30.62
CA GLY A 337 -15.61 -5.62 -31.29
C GLY A 337 -16.64 -6.05 -32.33
N GLY A 338 -16.24 -6.96 -33.22
CA GLY A 338 -17.05 -7.47 -34.32
C GLY A 338 -18.18 -8.44 -33.91
N PRO A 339 -18.92 -9.02 -34.86
CA PRO A 339 -20.19 -9.75 -34.62
C PRO A 339 -20.14 -10.89 -33.60
N ASN A 340 -18.95 -11.47 -33.37
CA ASN A 340 -18.74 -12.62 -32.49
C ASN A 340 -18.10 -12.27 -31.13
N PHE A 341 -17.87 -10.99 -30.85
CA PHE A 341 -17.17 -10.56 -29.63
C PHE A 341 -17.86 -11.04 -28.35
N VAL A 342 -19.17 -10.86 -28.25
CA VAL A 342 -19.95 -11.30 -27.08
C VAL A 342 -19.87 -12.82 -26.90
N GLN A 343 -19.91 -13.58 -27.99
CA GLN A 343 -19.80 -15.03 -27.95
C GLN A 343 -18.42 -15.47 -27.41
N ASN A 344 -17.34 -14.87 -27.89
CA ASN A 344 -15.98 -15.32 -27.61
C ASN A 344 -15.40 -14.75 -26.31
N ALA A 345 -15.71 -13.49 -26.00
CA ALA A 345 -15.15 -12.80 -24.85
C ALA A 345 -16.01 -12.96 -23.59
N ILE A 346 -17.31 -13.21 -23.74
CA ILE A 346 -18.26 -13.19 -22.61
C ILE A 346 -18.95 -14.55 -22.44
N LEU A 347 -19.69 -15.04 -23.44
CA LEU A 347 -20.48 -16.27 -23.31
C LEU A 347 -19.61 -17.54 -23.26
N GLY A 348 -18.49 -17.59 -23.98
CA GLY A 348 -17.52 -18.69 -23.94
C GLY A 348 -16.88 -18.86 -22.54
N PRO A 349 -16.18 -17.84 -22.02
CA PRO A 349 -15.61 -17.90 -20.67
C PRO A 349 -16.66 -18.11 -19.57
N LEU A 350 -17.88 -17.57 -19.72
CA LEU A 350 -18.98 -17.81 -18.80
C LEU A 350 -19.40 -19.29 -18.81
N LYS A 351 -19.54 -19.90 -19.98
CA LYS A 351 -19.84 -21.34 -20.11
C LYS A 351 -18.78 -22.17 -19.40
N ASP A 352 -17.49 -21.89 -19.62
CA ASP A 352 -16.40 -22.69 -19.04
C ASP A 352 -16.36 -22.58 -17.50
N LYS A 353 -16.54 -21.37 -16.95
CA LYS A 353 -16.68 -21.15 -15.50
C LYS A 353 -17.89 -21.91 -14.92
N ARG A 354 -19.02 -21.91 -15.63
CA ARG A 354 -20.26 -22.60 -15.22
C ARG A 354 -20.11 -24.12 -15.28
N VAL A 355 -19.48 -24.68 -16.32
CA VAL A 355 -19.17 -26.13 -16.40
C VAL A 355 -18.38 -26.56 -15.17
N ALA A 356 -17.31 -25.84 -14.83
CA ALA A 356 -16.47 -26.17 -13.67
C ALA A 356 -17.25 -26.10 -12.34
N THR A 357 -18.16 -25.13 -12.21
CA THR A 357 -18.96 -24.94 -10.99
C THR A 357 -20.07 -25.99 -10.86
N ILE A 358 -20.71 -26.36 -11.98
CA ILE A 358 -21.72 -27.41 -12.03
C ILE A 358 -21.10 -28.79 -11.76
N ASP A 359 -19.91 -29.07 -12.29
CA ASP A 359 -19.22 -30.34 -12.02
C ASP A 359 -18.77 -30.44 -10.54
N ARG A 360 -18.35 -29.33 -9.91
CA ARG A 360 -18.10 -29.32 -8.46
C ARG A 360 -19.34 -29.69 -7.65
N MET A 361 -20.53 -29.21 -8.02
CA MET A 361 -21.78 -29.62 -7.37
C MET A 361 -22.11 -31.09 -7.61
N ALA A 362 -21.94 -31.58 -8.84
CA ALA A 362 -22.16 -32.99 -9.15
C ALA A 362 -21.21 -33.90 -8.37
N ILE A 363 -19.94 -33.52 -8.23
CA ILE A 363 -18.94 -34.22 -7.42
C ILE A 363 -19.32 -34.19 -5.93
N ALA A 364 -19.72 -33.04 -5.40
CA ALA A 364 -20.12 -32.91 -3.99
C ALA A 364 -21.30 -33.84 -3.64
N ILE A 365 -22.30 -33.92 -4.52
CA ILE A 365 -23.42 -34.87 -4.38
C ILE A 365 -22.92 -36.32 -4.54
N GLY A 366 -22.06 -36.56 -5.54
CA GLY A 366 -21.50 -37.88 -5.88
C GLY A 366 -20.63 -38.53 -4.79
N ARG A 367 -20.18 -37.76 -3.79
CA ARG A 367 -19.44 -38.30 -2.64
C ARG A 367 -20.30 -39.13 -1.70
N THR A 368 -21.62 -38.88 -1.67
CA THR A 368 -22.53 -39.48 -0.68
C THR A 368 -23.83 -40.01 -1.27
N ALA A 369 -24.08 -39.74 -2.55
CA ALA A 369 -25.20 -40.25 -3.33
C ALA A 369 -24.75 -40.54 -4.78
N ALA A 370 -25.64 -41.09 -5.61
CA ALA A 370 -25.34 -41.28 -7.03
C ALA A 370 -25.04 -39.93 -7.71
N LYS A 371 -23.89 -39.82 -8.40
CA LYS A 371 -23.46 -38.59 -9.09
C LYS A 371 -24.49 -38.23 -10.18
N PRO A 372 -25.09 -37.02 -10.14
CA PRO A 372 -25.98 -36.56 -11.20
C PRO A 372 -25.23 -36.45 -12.54
N GLN A 373 -25.84 -36.91 -13.63
CA GLN A 373 -25.26 -36.88 -14.98
C GLN A 373 -26.00 -35.86 -15.85
N GLY A 374 -25.30 -35.28 -16.85
CA GLY A 374 -25.89 -34.38 -17.84
C GLY A 374 -26.18 -32.95 -17.35
N LEU A 375 -25.67 -32.54 -16.18
CA LEU A 375 -25.85 -31.17 -15.67
C LEU A 375 -25.00 -30.14 -16.44
N ASP A 376 -23.94 -30.56 -17.11
CA ASP A 376 -23.08 -29.75 -17.97
C ASP A 376 -23.85 -29.10 -19.14
N ALA A 377 -24.94 -29.73 -19.58
CA ALA A 377 -25.87 -29.16 -20.56
C ALA A 377 -26.54 -27.85 -20.08
N LEU A 378 -26.53 -27.56 -18.78
CA LEU A 378 -27.09 -26.33 -18.18
C LEU A 378 -26.06 -25.19 -18.07
N ALA A 379 -24.81 -25.43 -18.47
CA ALA A 379 -23.73 -24.45 -18.41
C ALA A 379 -23.82 -23.32 -19.45
N PRO A 380 -24.21 -23.57 -20.73
CA PRO A 380 -24.29 -22.50 -21.72
C PRO A 380 -25.38 -21.47 -21.37
N CYS A 381 -25.06 -20.19 -21.55
CA CYS A 381 -26.01 -19.08 -21.40
C CYS A 381 -26.25 -18.39 -22.74
N THR A 382 -27.39 -17.72 -22.87
CA THR A 382 -27.82 -17.03 -24.09
C THR A 382 -28.02 -15.54 -23.85
N LEU A 383 -27.95 -14.75 -24.91
CA LEU A 383 -28.24 -13.32 -24.89
C LEU A 383 -29.75 -13.10 -25.14
N GLY A 384 -30.45 -12.51 -24.18
CA GLY A 384 -31.85 -12.06 -24.27
C GLY A 384 -32.00 -10.53 -24.17
N GLN A 385 -33.21 -10.00 -24.29
CA GLN A 385 -33.53 -8.58 -24.03
C GLN A 385 -34.17 -8.46 -22.65
N GLY A 386 -33.59 -7.67 -21.73
CA GLY A 386 -33.94 -7.73 -20.31
C GLY A 386 -34.03 -6.37 -19.62
N GLY A 387 -35.15 -6.15 -18.92
CA GLY A 387 -35.55 -4.90 -18.28
C GLY A 387 -34.74 -4.52 -17.03
N ASN A 388 -34.73 -3.20 -16.79
CA ASN A 388 -33.96 -2.46 -15.78
C ASN A 388 -33.97 -3.04 -14.37
N ASN A 389 -32.79 -3.13 -13.74
CA ASN A 389 -32.53 -2.59 -12.39
C ASN A 389 -31.03 -2.61 -11.99
N GLY A 390 -30.51 -1.43 -11.62
CA GLY A 390 -29.50 -1.17 -10.57
C GLY A 390 -28.04 -1.60 -10.79
N GLY A 391 -27.17 -0.68 -11.23
CA GLY A 391 -25.74 -0.93 -11.48
C GLY A 391 -24.80 -0.67 -10.28
N ALA A 392 -23.62 -1.29 -10.35
CA ALA A 392 -22.45 -0.99 -9.51
C ALA A 392 -21.19 -0.84 -10.40
N THR A 393 -20.45 0.24 -10.18
CA THR A 393 -19.30 0.78 -10.94
C THR A 393 -17.95 0.18 -10.53
N ALA A 394 -16.98 0.14 -11.45
CA ALA A 394 -15.58 -0.29 -11.22
C ALA A 394 -14.70 0.86 -10.66
N THR A 395 -13.71 0.54 -9.81
CA THR A 395 -12.85 1.53 -9.12
C THR A 395 -11.62 1.96 -9.95
N PRO A 396 -11.32 3.26 -10.10
CA PRO A 396 -10.13 3.81 -10.78
C PRO A 396 -8.78 3.52 -10.06
N PRO A 397 -7.61 3.78 -10.70
CA PRO A 397 -6.32 3.84 -10.02
C PRO A 397 -6.34 4.87 -8.88
N LEU A 398 -5.56 4.64 -7.83
CA LEU A 398 -5.42 5.60 -6.74
C LEU A 398 -4.85 6.92 -7.29
N PRO A 399 -5.43 8.08 -6.92
CA PRO A 399 -4.94 9.37 -7.38
C PRO A 399 -3.48 9.54 -6.97
N GLY A 400 -2.65 9.97 -7.92
CA GLY A 400 -1.28 10.38 -7.66
C GLY A 400 -1.22 11.85 -7.21
N PRO A 401 -0.03 12.34 -6.85
CA PRO A 401 0.11 13.73 -6.46
C PRO A 401 -0.16 14.64 -7.65
N ASP A 402 -0.71 15.82 -7.39
CA ASP A 402 -0.88 16.84 -8.42
C ASP A 402 0.45 17.51 -8.81
N ALA A 403 0.39 18.53 -9.67
CA ALA A 403 1.58 19.25 -10.13
C ALA A 403 2.35 19.94 -8.98
N ASN A 404 1.70 20.17 -7.84
CA ASN A 404 2.24 20.82 -6.65
C ASN A 404 2.66 19.80 -5.57
N ASN A 405 2.65 18.49 -5.83
CA ASN A 405 2.89 17.45 -4.82
C ASN A 405 1.81 17.36 -3.74
N GLU A 406 0.58 17.75 -4.06
CA GLU A 406 -0.56 17.56 -3.15
C GLU A 406 -1.27 16.24 -3.44
N LEU A 407 -1.62 15.54 -2.36
CA LEU A 407 -2.47 14.34 -2.38
C LEU A 407 -3.73 14.64 -1.57
N PRO A 408 -4.87 14.00 -1.88
CA PRO A 408 -6.06 14.13 -1.05
C PRO A 408 -5.74 13.87 0.42
N ASP A 409 -6.20 14.77 1.28
CA ASP A 409 -6.03 14.72 2.74
C ASP A 409 -4.56 14.82 3.21
N ASN A 410 -3.61 15.18 2.33
CA ASN A 410 -2.21 15.44 2.67
C ASN A 410 -1.76 16.79 2.08
N ASP A 411 -2.41 17.86 2.55
CA ASP A 411 -2.15 19.24 2.15
C ASP A 411 -1.16 19.94 3.10
N GLY A 412 -0.53 21.02 2.60
CA GLY A 412 0.38 21.89 3.34
C GLY A 412 1.81 21.82 2.82
N GLN A 413 2.64 22.78 3.22
CA GLN A 413 4.00 22.91 2.72
C GLN A 413 4.88 21.76 3.23
N ILE A 414 5.49 21.00 2.32
CA ILE A 414 6.43 19.93 2.62
C ILE A 414 7.69 20.51 3.25
N GLN A 415 8.01 20.01 4.44
CA GLN A 415 9.20 20.34 5.19
C GLN A 415 10.31 19.35 4.89
N ARG A 416 11.34 19.82 4.20
CA ARG A 416 12.57 19.06 4.01
C ARG A 416 13.39 19.06 5.31
N PRO A 417 13.97 17.92 5.74
CA PRO A 417 14.85 17.89 6.89
C PRO A 417 16.01 18.90 6.79
N ALA A 418 16.27 19.62 7.87
CA ALA A 418 17.45 20.45 8.05
C ALA A 418 18.72 19.60 8.18
N LYS A 419 18.60 18.38 8.70
CA LYS A 419 19.68 17.40 8.78
C LYS A 419 19.12 15.98 8.68
N VAL A 420 19.81 15.13 7.93
CA VAL A 420 19.57 13.68 7.88
C VAL A 420 20.83 12.98 8.40
N GLY A 421 20.66 12.05 9.32
CA GLY A 421 21.71 11.19 9.84
C GLY A 421 21.42 9.74 9.48
N ILE A 422 22.24 9.15 8.61
CA ILE A 422 22.22 7.72 8.31
C ILE A 422 23.36 7.07 9.09
N THR A 423 23.05 6.38 10.19
CA THR A 423 24.07 5.83 11.10
C THR A 423 23.86 4.35 11.33
N PHE A 424 24.88 3.56 11.07
CA PHE A 424 24.95 2.14 11.42
C PHE A 424 25.67 1.97 12.75
N ARG A 425 25.04 1.26 13.68
CA ARG A 425 25.53 1.07 15.06
C ARG A 425 25.85 -0.40 15.31
N GLY A 426 26.74 -0.65 16.27
CA GLY A 426 27.04 -2.00 16.73
C GLY A 426 25.99 -2.57 17.70
N SER A 427 26.13 -3.84 18.06
CA SER A 427 25.25 -4.52 19.00
C SER A 427 25.79 -4.48 20.43
N ALA A 428 24.90 -4.23 21.39
CA ALA A 428 25.22 -4.30 22.82
C ALA A 428 25.52 -5.73 23.31
N ALA A 429 25.11 -6.76 22.56
CA ALA A 429 25.33 -8.16 22.93
C ALA A 429 26.62 -8.76 22.37
N GLY A 430 27.15 -8.24 21.25
CA GLY A 430 28.32 -8.83 20.61
C GLY A 430 28.72 -8.17 19.29
N LYS A 431 29.51 -8.90 18.50
CA LYS A 431 29.92 -8.48 17.15
C LYS A 431 28.77 -8.60 16.17
N VAL A 432 28.74 -7.69 15.20
CA VAL A 432 27.76 -7.71 14.12
C VAL A 432 28.33 -8.42 12.88
N VAL A 433 27.47 -9.04 12.09
CA VAL A 433 27.80 -9.59 10.77
C VAL A 433 27.32 -8.66 9.65
N ALA A 434 27.84 -8.81 8.44
CA ALA A 434 27.38 -8.02 7.29
C ALA A 434 25.89 -8.19 7.03
N MET A 435 25.18 -7.09 6.79
CA MET A 435 23.85 -7.15 6.17
C MET A 435 24.00 -7.69 4.75
N PRO A 436 23.17 -8.65 4.32
CA PRO A 436 23.19 -9.07 2.92
C PRO A 436 22.72 -7.91 2.03
N LYS A 437 23.27 -7.83 0.82
CA LYS A 437 22.75 -6.92 -0.21
C LYS A 437 21.29 -7.27 -0.49
N PHE A 438 20.48 -6.26 -0.74
CA PHE A 438 19.02 -6.30 -0.94
C PHE A 438 18.20 -6.62 0.31
N LEU A 439 18.82 -6.66 1.49
CA LEU A 439 18.08 -6.68 2.76
C LEU A 439 17.06 -5.54 2.79
N ARG A 440 15.80 -5.86 3.07
CA ARG A 440 14.73 -4.90 3.29
C ARG A 440 14.48 -4.77 4.78
N ALA A 441 14.12 -3.58 5.24
CA ALA A 441 13.72 -3.43 6.63
C ALA A 441 12.73 -2.28 6.76
N LEU A 442 11.84 -2.42 7.73
CA LEU A 442 10.82 -1.44 8.08
C LEU A 442 10.95 -1.08 9.56
N SER A 443 10.80 0.19 9.90
CA SER A 443 10.59 0.66 11.26
C SER A 443 9.27 1.40 11.35
N GLY A 444 8.54 1.27 12.47
CA GLY A 444 7.19 1.81 12.62
C GLY A 444 6.13 1.02 11.83
N ASP A 445 4.93 1.60 11.70
CA ASP A 445 3.81 1.02 10.96
C ASP A 445 2.96 2.13 10.35
N ALA A 446 2.68 2.06 9.04
CA ALA A 446 1.94 3.10 8.33
C ALA A 446 0.42 3.07 8.60
N LYS A 447 -0.12 2.00 9.20
CA LYS A 447 -1.56 1.81 9.41
C LYS A 447 -1.90 1.30 10.82
N PRO A 448 -1.48 1.99 11.90
CA PRO A 448 -1.68 1.51 13.26
C PRO A 448 -3.16 1.38 13.64
N SER A 449 -4.08 2.15 13.05
CA SER A 449 -5.52 1.99 13.29
C SER A 449 -6.06 0.63 12.84
N ILE A 450 -5.46 0.04 11.80
CA ILE A 450 -5.85 -1.24 11.21
C ILE A 450 -5.01 -2.40 11.75
N ASN A 451 -3.69 -2.21 11.81
CA ASN A 451 -2.73 -3.26 12.16
C ASN A 451 -2.52 -3.40 13.68
N GLY A 452 -3.00 -2.43 14.46
CA GLY A 452 -2.69 -2.30 15.88
C GLY A 452 -1.27 -1.80 16.15
N THR A 453 -0.93 -1.65 17.43
CA THR A 453 0.30 -0.95 17.87
C THR A 453 1.53 -1.84 18.04
N LYS A 454 1.47 -3.11 17.62
CA LYS A 454 2.58 -4.07 17.81
C LYS A 454 3.86 -3.62 17.10
N ASN A 455 3.72 -3.09 15.88
CA ASN A 455 4.84 -2.69 15.03
C ASN A 455 5.15 -1.19 15.13
N THR A 456 4.35 -0.43 15.86
CA THR A 456 4.56 0.99 16.02
C THR A 456 5.73 1.26 16.95
N ARG A 457 6.30 2.46 16.82
CA ARG A 457 7.44 2.92 17.60
C ARG A 457 7.25 4.41 17.89
N ALA A 458 7.48 4.82 19.13
CA ALA A 458 7.67 6.22 19.43
C ALA A 458 8.98 6.68 18.78
N ALA A 459 8.92 7.60 17.83
CA ALA A 459 10.06 8.06 17.06
C ALA A 459 10.33 9.56 17.22
N TRP A 460 9.39 10.33 17.77
CA TRP A 460 9.50 11.78 17.83
C TRP A 460 10.17 12.27 19.10
N THR A 461 10.99 13.32 18.98
CA THR A 461 11.70 13.97 20.07
C THR A 461 12.12 15.39 19.68
N CYS A 462 12.96 16.00 20.50
CA CYS A 462 13.64 17.26 20.21
C CYS A 462 15.15 17.08 20.36
N THR A 463 15.92 17.79 19.56
CA THR A 463 17.39 17.81 19.70
C THR A 463 17.79 18.23 21.13
N GLY A 464 18.71 17.51 21.75
CA GLY A 464 19.08 17.68 23.16
C GLY A 464 18.16 16.98 24.16
N PHE A 465 17.09 16.34 23.70
CA PHE A 465 16.12 15.56 24.50
C PHE A 465 15.97 14.13 23.98
N GLU A 466 16.96 13.60 23.27
CA GLU A 466 16.93 12.30 22.59
C GLU A 466 16.70 11.11 23.54
N ASN A 467 16.87 11.32 24.86
CA ASN A 467 16.51 10.36 25.89
C ASN A 467 15.00 10.23 26.15
N ARG A 468 14.17 11.00 25.44
CA ARG A 468 12.70 11.02 25.51
C ARG A 468 12.14 10.86 24.11
N LEU A 469 11.56 9.72 23.81
CA LEU A 469 10.80 9.47 22.59
C LEU A 469 9.31 9.49 22.88
N THR A 470 8.52 10.04 21.97
CA THR A 470 7.07 10.10 22.09
C THR A 470 6.39 9.64 20.81
N ASP A 471 5.17 9.13 20.96
CA ASP A 471 4.23 8.78 19.90
C ASP A 471 3.33 9.96 19.51
N LYS A 472 3.77 11.18 19.81
CA LYS A 472 3.05 12.43 19.64
C LYS A 472 3.98 13.46 19.02
N TYR A 473 3.41 14.48 18.39
CA TYR A 473 4.16 15.61 17.87
C TYR A 473 4.77 16.44 19.03
N PRO A 474 6.09 16.55 19.13
CA PRO A 474 6.72 17.28 20.22
C PRO A 474 6.62 18.80 20.03
N ILE A 475 6.35 19.50 21.12
CA ILE A 475 6.61 20.93 21.25
C ILE A 475 7.97 21.04 21.93
N CYS A 476 8.94 21.58 21.20
CA CYS A 476 10.33 21.63 21.61
C CYS A 476 10.66 22.90 22.40
N PRO A 477 11.54 22.83 23.41
CA PRO A 477 12.03 24.02 24.09
C PRO A 477 12.77 24.96 23.13
N GLN A 478 12.80 26.26 23.45
CA GLN A 478 13.55 27.24 22.69
C GLN A 478 15.00 26.81 22.46
N GLY A 479 15.48 26.95 21.23
CA GLY A 479 16.82 26.51 20.80
C GLY A 479 16.93 25.02 20.47
N SER A 480 15.87 24.22 20.69
CA SER A 480 15.78 22.82 20.25
C SER A 480 14.94 22.70 18.99
N LYS A 481 15.24 21.71 18.16
CA LYS A 481 14.55 21.43 16.89
C LYS A 481 13.73 20.15 17.00
N VAL A 482 12.65 20.05 16.23
CA VAL A 482 11.87 18.81 16.09
C VAL A 482 12.77 17.75 15.46
N GLU A 483 12.79 16.55 16.04
CA GLU A 483 13.63 15.45 15.60
C GLU A 483 12.85 14.13 15.57
N ARG A 484 13.09 13.33 14.54
CA ARG A 484 12.64 11.93 14.43
C ARG A 484 13.84 11.01 14.54
N ILE A 485 13.73 9.94 15.30
CA ILE A 485 14.73 8.89 15.46
C ILE A 485 14.07 7.53 15.15
N HIS A 486 14.44 6.95 14.02
CA HIS A 486 13.99 5.62 13.61
C HIS A 486 15.13 4.63 13.75
N ASP A 487 14.97 3.71 14.71
CA ASP A 487 15.80 2.53 14.81
C ASP A 487 15.19 1.39 14.02
N PHE A 488 16.00 0.76 13.19
CA PHE A 488 15.60 -0.41 12.42
C PHE A 488 15.88 -1.70 13.20
N PRO A 489 15.11 -2.76 12.93
CA PRO A 489 15.44 -4.08 13.45
C PRO A 489 16.87 -4.49 13.04
N SER A 490 17.61 -5.12 13.96
CA SER A 490 19.04 -5.43 13.79
C SER A 490 19.39 -6.90 14.08
N CYS A 491 18.39 -7.74 14.32
CA CYS A 491 18.55 -9.18 14.42
C CYS A 491 18.03 -9.84 13.16
N TRP A 492 18.94 -10.28 12.29
CA TRP A 492 18.65 -10.90 11.00
C TRP A 492 18.66 -12.42 11.10
N ASP A 493 17.74 -13.12 10.43
CA ASP A 493 17.60 -14.59 10.49
C ASP A 493 18.79 -15.37 9.90
N GLY A 494 19.77 -14.66 9.34
CA GLY A 494 20.99 -15.23 8.80
C GLY A 494 20.86 -15.81 7.40
N LYS A 495 19.68 -15.67 6.76
CA LYS A 495 19.35 -16.31 5.49
C LYS A 495 18.62 -15.40 4.49
N ASN A 496 17.53 -14.75 4.89
CA ASN A 496 16.60 -14.11 3.95
C ASN A 496 16.81 -12.60 3.87
N THR A 497 16.86 -12.03 2.67
CA THR A 497 16.93 -10.57 2.47
C THR A 497 15.56 -9.90 2.62
N ASP A 498 14.49 -10.67 2.54
CA ASP A 498 13.13 -10.21 2.78
C ASP A 498 12.23 -11.38 3.22
N SER A 499 11.05 -11.08 3.74
CA SER A 499 10.00 -12.03 4.10
C SER A 499 8.68 -11.58 3.49
N ALA A 500 7.70 -12.47 3.34
CA ALA A 500 6.39 -12.14 2.75
C ALA A 500 5.66 -10.95 3.43
N ASN A 501 5.92 -10.72 4.71
CA ASN A 501 5.39 -9.59 5.47
C ASN A 501 6.43 -8.48 5.74
N HIS A 502 7.61 -8.56 5.13
CA HIS A 502 8.74 -7.64 5.25
C HIS A 502 9.29 -7.42 6.68
N ARG A 503 8.91 -8.27 7.65
CA ARG A 503 9.23 -8.06 9.07
C ARG A 503 9.79 -9.27 9.80
N THR A 504 9.56 -10.51 9.36
CA THR A 504 9.99 -11.69 10.13
C THR A 504 11.42 -12.14 9.87
N HIS A 505 12.00 -11.75 8.73
CA HIS A 505 13.40 -12.06 8.41
C HIS A 505 14.41 -11.19 9.18
N ILE A 506 13.98 -10.02 9.68
CA ILE A 506 14.78 -9.14 10.52
C ILE A 506 13.93 -8.50 11.61
N VAL A 507 14.28 -8.74 12.87
CA VAL A 507 13.51 -8.34 14.05
C VAL A 507 14.32 -7.45 14.99
N PHE A 508 13.63 -6.75 15.88
CA PHE A 508 14.28 -5.95 16.91
C PHE A 508 14.96 -6.87 17.95
N PRO A 509 16.13 -6.46 18.48
CA PRO A 509 16.71 -7.13 19.63
C PRO A 509 15.79 -7.02 20.86
N ASP A 510 16.04 -7.87 21.86
CA ASP A 510 15.38 -7.76 23.15
C ASP A 510 15.84 -6.49 23.91
N ALA A 511 15.23 -6.22 25.07
CA ALA A 511 15.57 -5.05 25.90
C ALA A 511 17.03 -5.00 26.38
N ALA A 512 17.77 -6.12 26.31
CA ALA A 512 19.19 -6.20 26.62
C ALA A 512 20.09 -6.10 25.35
N GLY A 513 19.50 -5.82 24.19
CA GLY A 513 20.21 -5.72 22.91
C GLY A 513 20.61 -7.07 22.30
N ARG A 514 19.98 -8.17 22.73
CA ARG A 514 20.32 -9.53 22.28
C ARG A 514 19.35 -10.01 21.19
N CYS A 515 19.90 -10.73 20.23
CA CYS A 515 19.11 -11.46 19.24
C CYS A 515 18.61 -12.79 19.80
N ALA A 516 17.39 -13.18 19.43
CA ALA A 516 16.85 -14.50 19.73
C ALA A 516 17.68 -15.60 19.06
N ALA A 517 17.55 -16.84 19.56
CA ALA A 517 18.22 -17.99 18.97
C ALA A 517 17.88 -18.12 17.47
N GLY A 518 18.89 -18.39 16.64
CA GLY A 518 18.75 -18.46 15.18
C GLY A 518 19.00 -17.11 14.47
N PHE A 519 18.93 -15.99 15.17
CA PHE A 519 19.21 -14.67 14.60
C PHE A 519 20.68 -14.24 14.83
N LYS A 520 21.19 -13.44 13.90
CA LYS A 520 22.52 -12.83 13.90
C LYS A 520 22.37 -11.32 14.01
N ALA A 521 23.15 -10.70 14.88
CA ALA A 521 23.22 -9.24 14.95
C ALA A 521 23.85 -8.69 13.67
N VAL A 522 23.20 -7.76 12.99
CA VAL A 522 23.74 -6.95 11.89
C VAL A 522 23.93 -5.50 12.37
N PRO A 523 24.66 -4.62 11.65
CA PRO A 523 24.69 -3.21 11.97
C PRO A 523 23.27 -2.64 12.09
N GLU A 524 22.97 -2.01 13.22
CA GLU A 524 21.67 -1.40 13.47
C GLU A 524 21.60 -0.04 12.77
N LEU A 525 20.78 0.05 11.73
CA LEU A 525 20.50 1.32 11.07
C LEU A 525 19.66 2.20 12.01
N ARG A 526 20.13 3.43 12.22
CA ARG A 526 19.37 4.55 12.76
C ARG A 526 19.28 5.64 11.70
N ILE A 527 18.05 6.04 11.38
CA ILE A 527 17.78 7.25 10.62
C ILE A 527 17.38 8.35 11.62
N THR A 528 18.01 9.50 11.51
CA THR A 528 17.71 10.68 12.34
C THR A 528 17.38 11.87 11.45
N LEU A 529 16.23 12.48 11.65
CA LEU A 529 15.70 13.56 10.82
C LEU A 529 15.45 14.77 11.71
N VAL A 530 16.16 15.87 11.47
CA VAL A 530 15.99 17.12 12.23
C VAL A 530 15.31 18.14 11.33
N TYR A 531 14.26 18.80 11.84
CA TYR A 531 13.47 19.78 11.10
C TYR A 531 13.54 21.17 11.72
N ASP A 532 13.60 22.19 10.87
CA ASP A 532 13.53 23.60 11.26
C ASP A 532 12.08 24.09 11.32
N ILE A 533 11.24 23.42 12.12
CA ILE A 533 9.84 23.82 12.32
C ILE A 533 9.79 24.99 13.30
N PRO A 534 9.26 26.16 12.93
CA PRO A 534 9.17 27.31 13.82
C PRO A 534 8.45 26.97 15.13
N HIS A 535 8.93 27.49 16.26
CA HIS A 535 8.35 27.19 17.56
C HIS A 535 6.88 27.64 17.67
N ASP A 536 6.50 28.73 17.02
CA ASP A 536 5.10 29.18 17.01
C ASP A 536 4.20 28.20 16.23
N VAL A 537 4.66 27.63 15.12
CA VAL A 537 3.97 26.55 14.38
C VAL A 537 3.79 25.32 15.27
N GLN A 538 4.80 24.95 16.05
CA GLN A 538 4.70 23.82 17.01
C GLN A 538 3.65 24.08 18.09
N VAL A 539 3.66 25.27 18.71
CA VAL A 539 2.71 25.64 19.78
C VAL A 539 1.28 25.78 19.24
N LYS A 540 1.14 26.28 18.00
CA LYS A 540 -0.13 26.34 17.27
C LYS A 540 -0.58 24.98 16.73
N LYS A 541 0.28 23.96 16.81
CA LYS A 541 -0.01 22.56 16.40
C LYS A 541 -0.32 22.45 14.91
N GLN A 542 0.51 23.09 14.11
CA GLN A 542 0.31 23.27 12.67
C GLN A 542 1.28 22.45 11.82
N TYR A 543 1.90 21.41 12.39
CA TYR A 543 2.75 20.51 11.61
C TYR A 543 2.35 19.06 11.81
N LYS A 544 2.34 18.30 10.72
CA LYS A 544 1.78 16.94 10.68
C LYS A 544 2.63 16.05 9.77
N VAL A 545 2.57 14.75 9.99
CA VAL A 545 3.20 13.77 9.12
C VAL A 545 2.21 13.35 8.05
N ASP A 546 2.71 13.13 6.84
CA ASP A 546 1.93 12.51 5.78
C ASP A 546 1.54 11.09 6.19
N SER A 547 0.28 10.73 5.95
CA SER A 547 -0.27 9.44 6.36
C SER A 547 -1.38 8.98 5.44
N PHE A 548 -1.74 7.71 5.52
CA PHE A 548 -3.00 7.24 4.93
C PHE A 548 -4.16 8.08 5.47
N PRO A 549 -5.18 8.42 4.65
CA PRO A 549 -6.34 9.19 5.12
C PRO A 549 -7.02 8.59 6.35
N SER A 550 -7.04 7.25 6.46
CA SER A 550 -7.61 6.54 7.62
C SER A 550 -6.84 6.73 8.93
N GLU A 551 -5.61 7.24 8.89
CA GLU A 551 -4.82 7.51 10.08
C GLU A 551 -4.94 8.97 10.55
N GLU A 552 -5.58 9.87 9.78
CA GLU A 552 -5.85 11.25 10.19
C GLU A 552 -4.60 11.99 10.70
N HIS A 553 -3.45 11.77 10.06
CA HIS A 553 -2.15 12.31 10.48
C HIS A 553 -1.75 11.92 11.91
N ASN A 554 -2.08 10.71 12.33
CA ASN A 554 -1.63 10.16 13.60
C ASN A 554 -0.09 10.03 13.62
N PRO A 555 0.64 10.70 14.53
CA PRO A 555 2.10 10.58 14.63
C PRO A 555 2.60 9.15 14.92
N LEU A 556 1.74 8.26 15.40
CA LEU A 556 2.06 6.85 15.59
C LEU A 556 2.09 6.06 14.26
N SER A 557 1.52 6.59 13.17
CA SER A 557 1.62 6.01 11.82
C SER A 557 2.97 6.28 11.15
N ASP A 558 3.85 6.97 11.86
CA ASP A 558 5.18 7.27 11.38
C ASP A 558 6.01 5.99 11.17
N HIS A 559 6.78 5.96 10.10
CA HIS A 559 7.54 4.79 9.68
C HIS A 559 8.70 5.19 8.78
N ASP A 560 9.72 4.33 8.71
CA ASP A 560 10.79 4.46 7.73
C ASP A 560 11.03 3.10 7.06
N ASP A 561 11.46 3.18 5.80
CA ASP A 561 11.74 2.04 4.95
C ASP A 561 13.20 2.07 4.48
N PHE A 562 13.77 0.87 4.37
CA PHE A 562 15.15 0.68 3.96
C PHE A 562 15.30 -0.45 2.95
N ALA A 563 16.09 -0.20 1.91
CA ALA A 563 16.56 -1.22 0.99
C ALA A 563 18.08 -1.15 0.84
N ASN A 564 18.79 -2.15 1.36
CA ASN A 564 20.24 -2.21 1.31
C ASN A 564 20.73 -2.49 -0.11
N VAL A 565 21.53 -1.61 -0.69
CA VAL A 565 22.20 -1.84 -2.00
C VAL A 565 23.70 -1.56 -1.89
N MET A 566 24.23 -1.46 -0.66
CA MET A 566 25.67 -1.34 -0.43
C MET A 566 26.41 -2.47 -1.16
N SER A 567 27.51 -2.10 -1.82
CA SER A 567 28.45 -3.10 -2.32
C SER A 567 29.06 -3.89 -1.15
N GLN A 568 29.55 -5.10 -1.43
CA GLN A 568 30.24 -5.90 -0.41
C GLN A 568 31.43 -5.13 0.20
N SER A 569 32.12 -4.30 -0.61
CA SER A 569 33.23 -3.46 -0.14
C SER A 569 32.76 -2.45 0.91
N ILE A 570 31.68 -1.71 0.63
CA ILE A 570 31.12 -0.72 1.55
C ILE A 570 30.63 -1.41 2.83
N MET A 571 29.86 -2.50 2.70
CA MET A 571 29.36 -3.24 3.86
C MET A 571 30.50 -3.79 4.73
N ASN A 572 31.59 -4.28 4.12
CA ASN A 572 32.77 -4.71 4.87
C ASN A 572 33.42 -3.55 5.62
N GLN A 573 33.46 -2.33 5.06
CA GLN A 573 33.97 -1.15 5.76
C GLN A 573 33.11 -0.80 6.97
N VAL A 574 31.78 -0.82 6.82
CA VAL A 574 30.80 -0.60 7.89
C VAL A 574 31.04 -1.59 9.04
N VAL A 575 31.00 -2.89 8.74
CA VAL A 575 31.17 -3.95 9.74
C VAL A 575 32.55 -3.89 10.40
N ASN A 576 33.63 -3.67 9.64
CA ASN A 576 34.98 -3.60 10.19
C ASN A 576 35.16 -2.38 11.10
N CYS A 577 34.60 -1.23 10.75
CA CYS A 577 34.62 -0.05 11.62
C CYS A 577 33.90 -0.35 12.94
N ILE A 578 32.66 -0.82 12.84
CA ILE A 578 31.78 -1.10 13.97
C ILE A 578 32.43 -2.14 14.90
N ASN A 579 32.85 -3.29 14.36
CA ASN A 579 33.44 -4.37 15.14
C ASN A 579 34.82 -4.03 15.72
N ARG A 580 35.52 -3.02 15.20
CA ARG A 580 36.75 -2.48 15.82
C ARG A 580 36.48 -1.40 16.86
N ASN A 581 35.21 -1.18 17.22
CA ASN A 581 34.76 -0.18 18.18
C ASN A 581 35.19 1.25 17.80
N LYS A 582 35.23 1.55 16.50
CA LYS A 582 35.57 2.87 15.98
C LYS A 582 34.32 3.65 15.60
N THR A 583 34.44 4.98 15.58
CA THR A 583 33.49 5.88 14.96
C THR A 583 34.06 6.29 13.60
N CYS A 584 33.36 5.97 12.53
CA CYS A 584 33.76 6.30 11.16
C CYS A 584 32.66 7.10 10.46
N THR A 585 33.05 7.89 9.47
CA THR A 585 32.16 8.67 8.61
C THR A 585 32.60 8.50 7.18
N ALA A 586 31.66 8.42 6.24
CA ALA A 586 31.92 8.29 4.81
C ALA A 586 30.98 9.16 3.96
#